data_AF-A0A7Y4X6I4-F1
#
_entry.id   AF-A0A7Y4X6I4-F1
#
_cell.length_a   1.000
_cell.length_b   1.000
_cell.length_c   1.000
_cell.angle_alpha   90.00
_cell.angle_beta   90.00
_cell.angle_gamma   90.00
#
_symmetry.space_group_name_H-M   'P 1'
#
loop_
_entity.id
_entity.type
_entity.pdbx_description
1 polymer ?
#
loop_
_entity_poly.entity_id
_entity_poly.type
_entity_poly.pdbx_seq_one_letter_code
_entity_poly.pdbx_strand_id
1 'polypeptide(L)'
;MCYEVYLSTDSQEDLTTRNSELVRFKRVVEPRTDPGIHLLDFPNHWYVGSKSECSCTFRHLHSTELGFGEPVEWYPEEQDELEATRELYATLTSLLSSGYQVNLLDRWYGAQPTDITTLNVSLGDVPANAFRLFENHKFRLQK
;
A
#
# COMPACT_ATOMS: atom_id res chain seq x y z
N MET A 1 15.68 -9.85 -1.67
CA MET A 1 15.17 -8.59 -1.08
C MET A 1 13.72 -8.45 -1.55
N CYS A 2 12.80 -7.96 -0.72
CA CYS A 2 11.35 -7.91 -0.99
C CYS A 2 10.80 -6.49 -0.71
N TYR A 3 9.64 -6.19 -1.27
CA TYR A 3 8.82 -5.04 -0.88
C TYR A 3 8.13 -5.24 0.47
N GLU A 4 7.97 -4.14 1.19
CA GLU A 4 7.24 -4.03 2.44
C GLU A 4 6.22 -2.92 2.32
N VAL A 5 4.95 -3.30 2.43
CA VAL A 5 3.83 -2.35 2.43
C VAL A 5 3.29 -2.24 3.83
N TYR A 6 3.21 -1.01 4.33
CA TYR A 6 2.58 -0.69 5.60
C TYR A 6 1.44 0.29 5.41
N LEU A 7 0.36 0.09 6.14
CA LEU A 7 -0.81 0.96 6.19
C LEU A 7 -0.94 1.52 7.60
N SER A 8 -1.29 2.81 7.72
CA SER A 8 -1.84 3.32 8.97
C SER A 8 -3.20 3.99 8.77
N THR A 9 -4.06 3.86 9.77
CA THR A 9 -5.39 4.47 9.80
C THR A 9 -5.83 4.84 11.21
N ASP A 10 -6.75 5.79 11.35
CA ASP A 10 -7.44 6.09 12.60
C ASP A 10 -8.66 5.18 12.86
N SER A 11 -9.03 4.33 11.89
CA SER A 11 -10.07 3.30 12.05
C SER A 11 -9.70 2.25 13.10
N GLN A 12 -10.67 1.88 13.94
CA GLN A 12 -10.54 0.78 14.91
C GLN A 12 -10.87 -0.59 14.31
N GLU A 13 -11.23 -0.64 13.03
CA GLU A 13 -11.56 -1.88 12.33
C GLU A 13 -10.41 -2.88 12.38
N ASP A 14 -10.76 -4.17 12.57
CA ASP A 14 -9.81 -5.25 12.42
C ASP A 14 -9.70 -5.65 10.94
N LEU A 15 -8.65 -5.17 10.28
CA LEU A 15 -8.42 -5.45 8.85
C LEU A 15 -8.12 -6.92 8.57
N THR A 16 -7.82 -7.76 9.57
CA THR A 16 -7.65 -9.20 9.33
C THR A 16 -8.94 -9.87 8.84
N THR A 17 -10.10 -9.26 9.09
CA THR A 17 -11.40 -9.70 8.57
C THR A 17 -11.53 -9.57 7.05
N ARG A 18 -10.65 -8.76 6.43
CA ARG A 18 -10.55 -8.56 4.97
C ARG A 18 -9.48 -9.43 4.32
N ASN A 19 -8.83 -10.31 5.07
CA ASN A 19 -7.79 -11.18 4.52
C ASN A 19 -8.35 -12.14 3.46
N SER A 20 -7.66 -12.24 2.34
CA SER A 20 -7.93 -13.14 1.24
C SER A 20 -6.67 -13.94 0.87
N GLU A 21 -6.71 -14.75 -0.18
CA GLU A 21 -5.48 -15.34 -0.73
C GLU A 21 -4.50 -14.27 -1.22
N LEU A 22 -5.02 -13.16 -1.77
CA LEU A 22 -4.26 -12.14 -2.46
C LEU A 22 -3.76 -11.02 -1.54
N VAL A 23 -4.47 -10.72 -0.44
CA VAL A 23 -4.12 -9.66 0.49
C VAL A 23 -4.19 -10.15 1.94
N ARG A 24 -3.13 -9.88 2.70
CA ARG A 24 -2.99 -10.29 4.11
C ARG A 24 -2.59 -9.10 4.97
N PHE A 25 -3.51 -8.63 5.80
CA PHE A 25 -3.27 -7.67 6.86
C PHE A 25 -2.76 -8.38 8.11
N LYS A 26 -1.66 -7.87 8.67
CA LYS A 26 -1.13 -8.27 9.98
C LYS A 26 -0.98 -7.02 10.84
N ARG A 27 -1.58 -7.00 12.03
CA ARG A 27 -1.47 -5.85 12.92
C ARG A 27 -0.03 -5.71 13.40
N VAL A 28 0.52 -4.50 13.34
CA VAL A 28 1.85 -4.21 13.88
C VAL A 28 1.67 -3.89 15.38
N VAL A 29 2.21 -4.77 16.22
CA VAL A 29 2.14 -4.63 17.69
C VAL A 29 3.33 -3.88 18.27
N GLU A 30 4.48 -3.90 17.59
CA GLU A 30 5.72 -3.28 18.04
C GLU A 30 6.31 -2.36 16.95
N PRO A 31 5.69 -1.19 16.70
CA PRO A 31 6.11 -0.29 15.62
C PRO A 31 7.52 0.29 15.78
N ARG A 32 8.17 0.12 16.94
CA ARG A 32 9.49 0.67 17.26
C ARG A 32 10.65 -0.11 16.65
N THR A 33 10.40 -1.34 16.17
CA THR A 33 11.44 -2.21 15.61
C THR A 33 11.73 -1.89 14.15
N ASP A 34 10.84 -1.18 13.48
CA ASP A 34 10.98 -0.78 12.08
C ASP A 34 10.91 0.75 11.93
N PRO A 35 12.04 1.40 11.58
CA PRO A 35 12.10 2.85 11.38
C PRO A 35 11.12 3.40 10.33
N GLY A 36 10.71 2.59 9.35
CA GLY A 36 9.76 3.00 8.31
C GLY A 36 8.35 3.20 8.86
N ILE A 37 7.97 2.45 9.89
CA ILE A 37 6.63 2.54 10.50
C ILE A 37 6.45 3.89 11.19
N HIS A 38 7.53 4.51 11.69
CA HIS A 38 7.50 5.86 12.26
C HIS A 38 7.17 6.97 11.26
N LEU A 39 7.23 6.67 9.95
CA LEU A 39 6.81 7.61 8.92
C LEU A 39 5.29 7.64 8.74
N LEU A 40 4.56 6.68 9.30
CA LEU A 40 3.10 6.62 9.21
C LEU A 40 2.45 7.58 10.23
N ASP A 41 1.26 8.09 9.90
CA ASP A 41 0.70 9.29 10.56
C ASP A 41 -0.39 8.94 11.58
N PHE A 42 -0.94 7.72 11.51
CA PHE A 42 -2.15 7.34 12.26
C PHE A 42 -1.90 6.16 13.22
N PRO A 43 -2.69 6.02 14.30
CA PRO A 43 -2.34 5.12 15.40
C PRO A 43 -2.39 3.63 15.06
N ASN A 44 -3.27 3.19 14.16
CA ASN A 44 -3.43 1.76 13.87
C ASN A 44 -2.58 1.37 12.67
N HIS A 45 -1.52 0.61 12.93
CA HIS A 45 -0.53 0.21 11.94
C HIS A 45 -0.72 -1.25 11.51
N TRP A 46 -0.58 -1.48 10.21
CA TRP A 46 -0.79 -2.77 9.58
C TRP A 46 0.32 -3.05 8.58
N TYR A 47 0.89 -4.25 8.63
CA TYR A 47 1.64 -4.80 7.53
C TYR A 47 0.67 -5.38 6.51
N VAL A 48 0.93 -5.14 5.23
CA VAL A 48 0.12 -5.61 4.11
C VAL A 48 0.95 -6.56 3.26
N GLY A 49 0.78 -7.86 3.49
CA GLY A 49 1.35 -8.92 2.67
C GLY A 49 0.41 -9.29 1.52
N SER A 50 0.96 -10.06 0.58
CA SER A 50 0.26 -10.68 -0.54
C SER A 50 0.36 -12.20 -0.45
N LYS A 51 -0.02 -12.91 -1.51
CA LYS A 51 0.11 -14.37 -1.65
C LYS A 51 1.55 -14.88 -1.43
N SER A 52 2.56 -14.06 -1.71
CA SER A 52 3.97 -14.40 -1.46
C SER A 52 4.40 -14.26 0.01
N GLU A 53 3.45 -14.09 0.94
CA GLU A 53 3.61 -13.74 2.36
C GLU A 53 4.23 -12.36 2.63
N CYS A 54 5.04 -11.86 1.70
CA CYS A 54 5.54 -10.50 1.65
C CYS A 54 4.73 -9.63 0.67
N SER A 55 5.12 -8.37 0.45
CA SER A 55 4.33 -7.42 -0.35
C SER A 55 4.72 -7.42 -1.84
N CYS A 56 5.53 -8.36 -2.31
CA CYS A 56 6.02 -8.35 -3.71
C CYS A 56 4.93 -8.50 -4.77
N THR A 57 3.84 -9.23 -4.51
CA THR A 57 2.80 -9.50 -5.52
C THR A 57 1.76 -8.38 -5.60
N PHE A 58 2.18 -7.12 -5.47
CA PHE A 58 1.39 -5.95 -5.84
C PHE A 58 2.00 -5.31 -7.08
N ARG A 59 1.24 -4.42 -7.73
CA ARG A 59 1.75 -3.61 -8.84
C ARG A 59 2.69 -2.56 -8.29
N HIS A 60 3.99 -2.81 -8.42
CA HIS A 60 5.05 -1.89 -8.00
C HIS A 60 5.68 -1.21 -9.19
N LEU A 61 6.05 0.05 -9.02
CA LEU A 61 6.88 0.77 -9.98
C LEU A 61 8.03 1.46 -9.24
N HIS A 62 9.25 1.31 -9.77
CA HIS A 62 10.46 1.83 -9.14
C HIS A 62 10.52 3.37 -9.04
N SER A 63 9.77 4.07 -9.89
CA SER A 63 9.72 5.54 -9.91
C SER A 63 8.30 6.04 -10.15
N THR A 64 8.08 7.34 -9.97
CA THR A 64 6.80 8.00 -10.27
C THR A 64 6.68 8.48 -11.72
N GLU A 65 7.70 8.28 -12.56
CA GLU A 65 7.79 8.88 -13.90
C GLU A 65 6.67 8.43 -14.84
N LEU A 66 6.24 7.17 -14.75
CA LEU A 66 5.12 6.65 -15.52
C LEU A 66 3.75 6.94 -14.87
N GLY A 67 3.73 7.56 -13.68
CA GLY A 67 2.53 7.96 -12.95
C GLY A 67 1.62 6.80 -12.57
N PHE A 68 0.32 7.06 -12.39
CA PHE A 68 -0.70 6.01 -12.31
C PHE A 68 -1.19 5.67 -13.72
N GLY A 69 -1.42 4.39 -14.01
CA GLY A 69 -1.79 3.96 -15.35
C GLY A 69 -2.31 2.52 -15.38
N GLU A 70 -3.22 2.28 -16.32
CA GLU A 70 -3.71 0.93 -16.57
C GLU A 70 -2.58 0.02 -17.06
N PRO A 71 -2.71 -1.32 -16.91
CA PRO A 71 -1.76 -2.27 -17.47
C PRO A 71 -1.64 -2.08 -18.98
N VAL A 72 -0.41 -2.26 -19.49
CA VAL A 72 -0.07 -2.03 -20.90
C VAL A 72 0.74 -3.20 -21.44
N GLU A 73 0.62 -3.51 -22.72
CA GLU A 73 1.25 -4.69 -23.32
C GLU A 73 2.79 -4.69 -23.21
N TRP A 74 3.42 -3.51 -23.23
CA TRP A 74 4.88 -3.38 -23.19
C TRP A 74 5.48 -3.46 -21.77
N TYR A 75 4.63 -3.44 -20.74
CA TYR A 75 5.01 -3.61 -19.34
C TYR A 75 4.11 -4.69 -18.72
N PRO A 76 4.40 -5.97 -18.99
CA PRO A 76 3.55 -7.06 -18.54
C PRO A 76 3.56 -7.13 -17.01
N GLU A 77 2.35 -7.17 -16.44
CA GLU A 77 2.09 -7.36 -15.02
C GLU A 77 1.29 -8.66 -14.87
N GLU A 78 1.59 -9.43 -13.84
CA GLU A 78 0.96 -10.73 -13.61
C GLU A 78 -0.45 -10.56 -13.07
N GLN A 79 -1.34 -11.51 -13.37
CA GLN A 79 -2.75 -11.42 -12.96
C GLN A 79 -2.90 -11.29 -11.44
N ASP A 80 -2.12 -12.04 -10.66
CA ASP A 80 -2.14 -11.98 -9.19
C ASP A 80 -1.74 -10.57 -8.69
N GLU A 81 -0.81 -9.86 -9.37
CA GLU A 81 -0.42 -8.49 -9.03
C GLU A 81 -1.56 -7.50 -9.26
N LEU A 82 -2.23 -7.64 -10.42
CA LEU A 82 -3.39 -6.82 -10.78
C LEU A 82 -4.54 -6.99 -9.78
N GLU A 83 -4.86 -8.23 -9.43
CA GLU A 83 -5.96 -8.55 -8.53
C GLU A 83 -5.66 -8.16 -7.08
N ALA A 84 -4.47 -8.49 -6.56
CA ALA A 84 -4.07 -8.11 -5.21
C ALA A 84 -4.07 -6.59 -5.01
N THR A 85 -3.61 -5.84 -6.02
CA THR A 85 -3.61 -4.37 -5.97
C THR A 85 -5.02 -3.79 -5.99
N ARG A 86 -5.95 -4.39 -6.75
CA ARG A 86 -7.37 -4.01 -6.74
C ARG A 86 -8.03 -4.29 -5.39
N GLU A 87 -7.73 -5.41 -4.75
CA GLU A 87 -8.25 -5.73 -3.41
C GLU A 87 -7.72 -4.77 -2.33
N LEU A 88 -6.43 -4.45 -2.39
CA LEU A 88 -5.85 -3.40 -1.54
C LEU A 88 -6.56 -2.07 -1.78
N TYR A 89 -6.70 -1.65 -3.05
CA TYR A 89 -7.40 -0.42 -3.43
C TYR A 89 -8.84 -0.37 -2.90
N ALA A 90 -9.57 -1.49 -2.97
CA ALA A 90 -10.93 -1.59 -2.45
C ALA A 90 -10.97 -1.38 -0.93
N THR A 91 -10.01 -1.92 -0.19
CA THR A 91 -9.87 -1.71 1.26
C THR A 91 -9.58 -0.25 1.58
N LEU A 92 -8.61 0.36 0.91
CA LEU A 92 -8.26 1.78 1.06
C LEU A 92 -9.46 2.68 0.80
N THR A 93 -10.17 2.43 -0.31
CA THR A 93 -11.36 3.19 -0.69
C THR A 93 -12.48 3.02 0.34
N SER A 94 -12.68 1.81 0.89
CA SER A 94 -13.69 1.53 1.91
C SER A 94 -13.43 2.32 3.19
N LEU A 95 -12.19 2.35 3.66
CA LEU A 95 -11.78 3.12 4.85
C LEU A 95 -11.99 4.62 4.63
N LEU A 96 -11.48 5.18 3.52
CA LEU A 96 -11.64 6.59 3.19
C LEU A 96 -13.12 7.00 3.03
N SER A 97 -13.93 6.15 2.39
CA SER A 97 -15.37 6.41 2.23
C SER A 97 -16.13 6.40 3.55
N SER A 98 -15.58 5.73 4.56
CA SER A 98 -16.13 5.68 5.92
C SER A 98 -15.68 6.87 6.76
N GLY A 99 -14.93 7.81 6.18
CA GLY A 99 -14.45 9.02 6.86
C GLY A 99 -13.16 8.84 7.65
N TYR A 100 -12.51 7.67 7.54
CA TYR A 100 -11.24 7.42 8.21
C TYR A 100 -10.07 7.97 7.39
N GLN A 101 -9.04 8.40 8.10
CA GLN A 101 -7.79 8.81 7.47
C GLN A 101 -6.91 7.60 7.24
N VAL A 102 -6.21 7.59 6.10
CA VAL A 102 -5.34 6.48 5.71
C VAL A 102 -4.07 7.02 5.08
N ASN A 103 -2.94 6.46 5.46
CA ASN A 103 -1.73 6.56 4.65
C ASN A 103 -1.11 5.17 4.47
N LEU A 104 -0.31 5.06 3.41
CA LEU A 104 0.35 3.84 2.99
C LEU A 104 1.84 4.13 2.80
N LEU A 105 2.72 3.20 3.12
CA LEU A 105 4.13 3.24 2.80
C LEU A 105 4.44 2.01 1.95
N ASP A 106 4.99 2.23 0.77
CA ASP A 106 5.64 1.19 -0.02
C ASP A 106 7.15 1.39 0.05
N ARG A 107 7.87 0.34 0.44
CA ARG A 107 9.31 0.40 0.72
C ARG A 107 10.01 -0.84 0.18
N TRP A 108 11.19 -0.65 -0.42
CA TRP A 108 12.13 -1.74 -0.65
C TRP A 108 12.90 -2.10 0.63
N TYR A 109 12.99 -3.39 0.96
CA TYR A 109 13.68 -3.85 2.17
C TYR A 109 15.08 -3.24 2.30
N GLY A 110 15.33 -2.60 3.45
CA GLY A 110 16.61 -1.95 3.77
C GLY A 110 16.70 -0.47 3.42
N ALA A 111 15.72 0.08 2.69
CA ALA A 111 15.64 1.52 2.45
C ALA A 111 15.49 2.29 3.78
N GLN A 112 16.22 3.40 3.88
CA GLN A 112 16.23 4.23 5.08
C GLN A 112 15.06 5.20 5.08
N PRO A 113 14.62 5.70 6.25
CA PRO A 113 13.56 6.71 6.30
C PRO A 113 13.85 7.97 5.48
N THR A 114 15.13 8.32 5.30
CA THR A 114 15.58 9.45 4.48
C THR A 114 15.39 9.24 2.98
N ASP A 115 15.21 7.99 2.54
CA ASP A 115 15.01 7.63 1.13
C ASP A 115 13.53 7.71 0.74
N ILE A 116 12.63 7.87 1.73
CA ILE A 116 11.19 7.83 1.52
C ILE A 116 10.66 9.20 1.08
N THR A 117 9.99 9.23 -0.07
CA THR A 117 9.31 10.42 -0.58
C THR A 117 7.82 10.38 -0.26
N THR A 118 7.21 11.50 0.13
CA THR A 118 5.76 11.57 0.39
C THR A 118 5.00 12.10 -0.82
N LEU A 119 3.92 11.42 -1.19
CA LEU A 119 2.98 11.80 -2.23
C LEU A 119 1.59 11.98 -1.63
N ASN A 120 0.88 13.02 -2.05
CA ASN A 120 -0.54 13.17 -1.77
C ASN A 120 -1.33 12.59 -2.96
N VAL A 121 -2.22 11.64 -2.70
CA VAL A 121 -2.94 10.92 -3.75
C VAL A 121 -4.43 10.92 -3.43
N SER A 122 -5.22 11.39 -4.39
CA SER A 122 -6.68 11.31 -4.36
C SER A 122 -7.14 10.04 -5.05
N LEU A 123 -7.73 9.11 -4.30
CA LEU A 123 -8.36 7.92 -4.87
C LEU A 123 -9.71 8.25 -5.55
N GLY A 124 -10.18 9.51 -5.48
CA GLY A 124 -11.26 10.00 -6.34
C GLY A 124 -10.81 10.21 -7.79
N ASP A 125 -9.51 10.49 -8.01
CA ASP A 125 -8.94 10.82 -9.32
C ASP A 125 -8.15 9.67 -9.96
N VAL A 126 -7.81 8.63 -9.18
CA VAL A 126 -7.06 7.47 -9.65
C VAL A 126 -7.98 6.24 -9.70
N PRO A 127 -8.37 5.74 -10.88
CA PRO A 127 -9.23 4.56 -10.94
C PRO A 127 -8.50 3.30 -10.44
N ALA A 128 -9.27 2.32 -9.93
CA ALA A 128 -8.73 1.09 -9.35
C ALA A 128 -7.76 0.33 -10.30
N ASN A 129 -8.04 0.35 -11.61
CA ASN A 129 -7.18 -0.28 -12.61
C ASN A 129 -5.89 0.49 -12.90
N ALA A 130 -5.82 1.79 -12.55
CA ALA A 130 -4.63 2.60 -12.74
C ALA A 130 -3.76 2.67 -11.48
N PHE A 131 -4.33 2.35 -10.31
CA PHE A 131 -3.60 2.38 -9.06
C PHE A 131 -2.47 1.36 -9.04
N ARG A 132 -1.32 1.80 -8.51
CA ARG A 132 -0.11 1.02 -8.28
C ARG A 132 0.72 1.68 -7.18
N LEU A 133 1.65 0.93 -6.62
CA LEU A 133 2.58 1.37 -5.60
C LEU A 133 3.86 1.90 -6.26
N PHE A 134 4.54 2.79 -5.55
CA PHE A 134 5.79 3.39 -5.99
C PHE A 134 6.83 3.10 -4.93
N GLU A 135 7.93 2.49 -5.36
CA GLU A 135 9.01 2.08 -4.47
C GLU A 135 9.50 3.27 -3.64
N ASN A 136 9.64 3.07 -2.33
CA ASN A 136 10.13 4.08 -1.38
C ASN A 136 9.26 5.35 -1.34
N HIS A 137 7.94 5.16 -1.45
CA HIS A 137 6.98 6.25 -1.31
C HIS A 137 5.98 6.02 -0.18
N LYS A 138 5.73 7.10 0.56
CA LYS A 138 4.58 7.23 1.45
C LYS A 138 3.45 7.94 0.73
N PHE A 139 2.29 7.31 0.66
CA PHE A 139 1.06 7.84 0.11
C PHE A 139 0.19 8.39 1.23
N ARG A 140 -0.05 9.70 1.24
CA ARG A 140 -1.14 10.32 2.00
C ARG A 140 -2.39 10.26 1.15
N LEU A 141 -3.34 9.43 1.56
CA LEU A 141 -4.51 9.13 0.75
C LEU A 141 -5.69 10.02 1.16
N GLN A 142 -6.40 10.51 0.16
CA GLN A 142 -7.66 11.21 0.31
C GLN A 142 -8.66 10.69 -0.72
N LYS A 143 -9.93 11.03 -0.53
CA LYS A 143 -11.02 10.72 -1.44
C LYS A 143 -11.83 11.96 -1.76
#